data_AF-H8KBN8-F1
#
_entry.id   AF-H8KBN8-F1
#
_cell.length_a   1.000
_cell.length_b   1.000
_cell.length_c   1.000
_cell.angle_alpha   90.00
_cell.angle_beta   90.00
_cell.angle_gamma   90.00
#
_symmetry.space_group_name_H-M   'P 1'
#
loop_
_entity.id
_entity.type
_entity.pdbx_description
1 polymer ?
#
loop_
_entity_poly.entity_id
_entity_poly.type
_entity_poly.pdbx_seq_one_letter_code
_entity_poly.pdbx_strand_id
1 'polypeptide(L)' 'MQLSRAKNLPWSKVQEMAKEDYEYWFGRGKSFFINCKYPLERGDFSKSAFELHRATESVYSSILLVFSRYKPSYTI' A
#
# COMPACT_ATOMS: atom_id res chain seq x y z
N MET A 1 4.54 -23.81 0.81
CA MET A 1 3.95 -22.56 0.27
C MET A 1 3.91 -22.69 -1.24
N GLN A 2 2.74 -22.99 -1.83
CA GLN A 2 2.60 -23.12 -3.28
C GLN A 2 2.63 -21.70 -3.87
N LEU A 3 3.74 -21.33 -4.50
CA LEU A 3 3.77 -20.18 -5.41
C LEU A 3 2.79 -20.53 -6.54
N SER A 4 1.56 -20.05 -6.44
CA SER A 4 0.55 -20.26 -7.47
C SER A 4 1.14 -19.69 -8.76
N ARG A 5 1.49 -20.60 -9.67
CA ARG A 5 2.10 -20.29 -10.97
C ARG A 5 1.23 -19.20 -11.59
N ALA A 6 1.81 -18.02 -11.81
CA ALA A 6 1.10 -16.92 -12.45
C ALA A 6 0.47 -17.47 -13.74
N LYS A 7 -0.86 -17.52 -13.78
CA LYS A 7 -1.58 -17.76 -15.04
C LYS A 7 -1.04 -16.71 -16.00
N ASN A 8 -0.63 -17.11 -17.21
CA ASN A 8 -0.22 -16.19 -18.27
C ASN A 8 -1.41 -15.29 -18.62
N LEU A 9 -1.56 -14.18 -17.89
CA LEU A 9 -2.55 -13.16 -18.15
C LEU A 9 -2.07 -12.34 -19.35
N PRO A 10 -2.98 -11.87 -20.23
CA PRO A 10 -2.64 -10.87 -21.23
C PRO A 10 -1.97 -9.67 -20.58
N TRP A 11 -0.96 -9.11 -21.24
CA TRP A 11 -0.21 -7.96 -20.73
C TRP A 11 -1.12 -6.78 -20.35
N SER A 12 -2.17 -6.52 -21.15
CA SER A 12 -3.18 -5.50 -20.85
C SER A 12 -3.84 -5.71 -19.48
N LYS A 13 -4.17 -6.96 -19.13
CA LYS A 13 -4.75 -7.29 -17.82
C LYS A 13 -3.71 -7.19 -16.70
N VAL A 14 -2.44 -7.47 -17.01
CA VAL A 14 -1.35 -7.26 -16.05
C VAL A 14 -1.24 -5.78 -15.69
N GLN A 15 -1.22 -4.91 -16.71
CA GLN A 15 -1.15 -3.46 -16.56
C GLN A 15 -2.36 -2.88 -15.85
N GLU A 16 -3.58 -3.34 -16.18
CA GLU A 16 -4.81 -2.88 -15.53
C GLU A 16 -4.78 -3.11 -14.02
N MET A 17 -4.48 -4.33 -13.56
CA MET A 17 -4.50 -4.56 -12.11
C MET A 17 -3.30 -3.91 -11.40
N ALA A 18 -2.16 -3.74 -12.08
CA ALA A 18 -1.06 -2.95 -11.51
C ALA A 18 -1.47 -1.48 -11.30
N LYS A 19 -2.24 -0.92 -12.24
CA LYS A 19 -2.81 0.42 -12.09
C LYS A 19 -3.82 0.48 -10.94
N GLU A 20 -4.73 -0.50 -10.84
CA GLU A 20 -5.70 -0.58 -9.74
C GLU A 20 -5.00 -0.69 -8.37
N ASP A 21 -3.99 -1.55 -8.26
CA ASP A 21 -3.18 -1.71 -7.05
C ASP A 21 -2.46 -0.42 -6.67
N TYR A 22 -1.89 0.28 -7.66
CA TYR A 22 -1.26 1.58 -7.44
C TYR A 22 -2.28 2.61 -6.93
N GLU A 23 -3.37 2.81 -7.65
CA GLU A 23 -4.39 3.83 -7.31
C GLU A 23 -4.95 3.59 -5.90
N TYR A 24 -5.23 2.34 -5.55
CA TYR A 24 -5.75 1.99 -4.24
C TYR A 24 -4.71 2.17 -3.12
N TRP A 25 -3.57 1.49 -3.21
CA TRP A 25 -2.62 1.42 -2.10
C TRP A 25 -1.80 2.70 -1.96
N PHE A 26 -1.38 3.31 -3.06
CA PHE A 26 -0.71 4.61 -3.01
C PHE A 26 -1.69 5.72 -2.61
N GLY A 27 -2.92 5.70 -3.15
CA GLY A 27 -3.99 6.62 -2.76
C GLY A 27 -4.27 6.60 -1.26
N ARG A 28 -4.42 5.39 -0.69
CA ARG A 28 -4.57 5.18 0.76
C ARG A 28 -3.35 5.69 1.55
N GLY A 29 -2.14 5.41 1.07
CA GLY A 29 -0.90 5.89 1.71
C GLY A 29 -0.85 7.41 1.82
N LYS A 30 -1.22 8.12 0.74
CA LYS A 30 -1.35 9.58 0.75
C LYS A 30 -2.38 10.07 1.76
N SER A 31 -3.53 9.41 1.86
CA SER A 31 -4.58 9.78 2.81
C SER A 31 -4.07 9.69 4.26
N PHE A 32 -3.41 8.59 4.63
CA PHE A 32 -2.79 8.45 5.95
C PHE A 32 -1.70 9.51 6.22
N PHE A 33 -0.86 9.80 5.22
CA PHE A 33 0.16 10.85 5.34
C PHE A 33 -0.47 12.23 5.56
N ILE A 34 -1.57 12.56 4.88
CA ILE A 34 -2.31 13.81 5.13
C ILE A 34 -2.87 13.81 6.55
N ASN A 35 -3.47 12.70 6.97
CA ASN A 35 -4.10 12.57 8.29
C ASN A 35 -3.12 12.64 9.46
N CYS A 36 -1.84 12.32 9.26
CA CYS A 36 -0.85 12.38 10.33
C CYS A 36 -0.56 13.83 10.79
N LYS A 37 -0.86 14.83 9.95
CA LYS A 37 -0.56 16.24 10.20
C LYS A 37 -1.39 16.81 11.34
N TYR A 38 -2.69 16.54 11.40
CA TYR A 38 -3.54 17.10 12.44
C TYR A 38 -3.18 16.60 13.87
N PRO A 39 -2.98 15.29 14.11
CA PRO A 39 -2.46 14.79 15.38
C PRO A 39 -1.09 15.39 15.76
N LEU A 40 -0.21 15.59 14.77
CA LEU A 40 1.09 16.22 14.99
C LEU A 40 0.94 17.65 15.53
N GLU A 41 0.09 18.46 14.89
CA GLU A 41 -0.13 19.86 15.25
C GLU A 41 -0.77 20.04 16.64
N ARG A 42 -1.63 19.09 17.07
CA ARG A 42 -2.25 19.10 18.41
C ARG A 42 -1.43 18.40 19.50
N GLY A 43 -0.19 17.98 19.19
CA GLY A 43 0.70 17.30 20.14
C GLY A 43 0.40 15.83 20.43
N ASP A 44 -0.50 15.20 19.67
CA ASP A 44 -0.78 13.76 19.77
C ASP A 44 0.21 12.96 18.88
N PHE A 45 1.46 12.89 19.35
CA PHE A 45 2.55 12.29 18.59
C PHE A 45 2.37 10.78 18.36
N SER A 46 1.76 10.07 19.32
CA SER A 46 1.48 8.64 19.20
C SER A 46 0.53 8.36 18.03
N LYS A 47 -0.57 9.13 17.94
CA LYS A 47 -1.50 9.01 16.82
C LYS A 47 -0.87 9.44 15.50
N SER A 48 -0.08 10.51 15.49
CA SER A 48 0.63 10.94 14.27
C SER A 48 1.58 9.85 13.75
N ALA A 49 2.38 9.25 14.64
CA ALA A 49 3.29 8.16 14.31
C ALA A 49 2.54 6.92 13.77
N PHE A 50 1.39 6.58 14.36
CA PHE A 50 0.54 5.51 13.86
C PHE A 50 0.08 5.77 12.42
N GLU A 51 -0.44 6.97 12.12
CA GLU A 51 -0.86 7.34 10.76
C GLU A 51 0.32 7.28 9.78
N LEU A 52 1.51 7.77 10.17
CA LEU A 52 2.73 7.67 9.35
C LEU A 52 3.16 6.22 9.08
N HIS A 53 3.03 5.34 10.07
CA HIS A 53 3.29 3.92 9.90
C HIS A 53 2.33 3.31 8.87
N ARG A 54 1.02 3.56 9.00
CA ARG A 54 0.02 3.10 8.03
C ARG A 54 0.26 3.65 6.63
N ALA A 55 0.72 4.90 6.52
CA ALA A 55 1.11 5.50 5.24
C ALA A 55 2.25 4.70 4.59
N THR A 56 3.30 4.41 5.37
CA THR A 56 4.47 3.65 4.93
C THR A 56 4.10 2.23 4.48
N GLU A 57 3.31 1.51 5.27
CA GLU A 57 2.85 0.16 4.93
C GLU A 57 2.03 0.14 3.64
N SER A 58 1.18 1.14 3.43
CA SER A 58 0.35 1.26 2.24
C SER A 58 1.18 1.56 0.99
N VAL A 59 2.15 2.49 1.08
CA VAL A 59 3.07 2.80 -0.02
C VAL A 59 3.95 1.59 -0.35
N TYR A 60 4.46 0.89 0.65
CA TYR A 60 5.25 -0.33 0.44
C TYR A 60 4.41 -1.45 -0.20
N SER A 61 3.16 -1.61 0.24
CA SER A 61 2.21 -2.54 -0.39
C SER A 61 1.97 -2.20 -1.86
N SER A 62 1.89 -0.92 -2.20
CA SER A 62 1.76 -0.47 -3.59
C SER A 62 2.94 -0.93 -4.44
N ILE A 63 4.17 -0.71 -3.97
CA ILE A 63 5.39 -1.14 -4.68
C ILE A 63 5.37 -2.67 -4.89
N LEU A 64 5.10 -3.43 -3.83
CA LEU A 64 5.10 -4.89 -3.93
C LEU A 64 4.03 -5.40 -4.88
N LEU A 65 2.80 -4.91 -4.81
CA LEU A 65 1.71 -5.39 -5.65
C LEU A 65 1.90 -5.00 -7.12
N VAL A 66 2.29 -3.75 -7.39
CA VAL A 66 2.53 -3.25 -8.75
C VAL A 66 3.63 -4.04 -9.46
N PHE A 67 4.76 -4.31 -8.78
CA PHE A 67 5.93 -4.89 -9.43
C PHE A 67 6.07 -6.41 -9.27
N SER A 68 5.46 -6.99 -8.24
CA SER A 68 5.63 -8.42 -7.94
C SER A 68 4.32 -9.19 -7.78
N ARG A 69 3.18 -8.48 -7.71
CA ARG A 69 1.85 -9.07 -7.38
C ARG A 69 1.84 -9.90 -6.10
N TYR A 70 2.82 -9.65 -5.25
CA TYR A 70 2.97 -10.31 -3.98
C TYR A 70 2.63 -9.31 -2.88
N LYS A 71 1.85 -9.73 -1.90
CA LYS A 71 1.71 -9.03 -0.63
C LYS A 71 1.91 -10.06 0.48
N PRO A 72 2.89 -9.85 1.38
CA PRO A 72 3.07 -10.73 2.53
C PRO A 72 1.78 -10.78 3.35
N SER A 73 1.33 -11.99 3.69
CA SER A 73 0.11 -12.21 4.49
C SER A 73 0.30 -11.80 5.96
N TYR A 74 1.53 -11.61 6.40
CA TYR A 74 1.87 -11.09 7.71
C TYR A 74 1.98 -9.56 7.61
N THR A 75 0.84 -8.88 7.80
CA THR A 75 0.85 -7.47 8.19
C THR A 75 0.67 -7.45 9.71
N ILE A 76 1.54 -6.71 10.38
CA ILE A 76 1.61 -6.55 11.85
C ILE A 76 0.41 -5.72 12.33
#